data_AF-A0A9E7J8G8-F1
#
_entry.id   AF-A0A9E7J8G8-F1
#
_cell.length_a   1.000
_cell.length_b   1.000
_cell.length_c   1.000
_cell.angle_alpha   90.00
_cell.angle_beta   90.00
_cell.angle_gamma   90.00
#
_symmetry.space_group_name_H-M   'P 1'
#
loop_
_entity.id
_entity.type
_entity.pdbx_description
1 polymer ?
#
loop_
_entity_poly.entity_id
_entity_poly.type
_entity_poly.pdbx_seq_one_letter_code
_entity_poly.pdbx_strand_id
1 'polypeptide(L)'
;MSEDCTPTYIRRIKEFFRGRWICGLCSEAVKEQMKRTPAATMEEAVDSHTSLCKKFNRTVRLNPKLSLAVSMRDIARKSSERRTIDGMPASKIVRAMNCGPKLAVAIKQSQIQ
;
A
#
# COMPACT_ATOMS: atom_id res chain seq x y z
N MET A 1 -14.47 -20.33 4.76
CA MET A 1 -14.66 -20.64 3.34
C MET A 1 -13.49 -21.53 2.91
N SER A 2 -13.76 -22.80 2.64
CA SER A 2 -12.78 -23.77 2.15
C SER A 2 -13.00 -23.95 0.65
N GLU A 3 -11.96 -23.77 -0.15
CA GLU A 3 -11.99 -24.17 -1.55
C GLU A 3 -11.96 -25.71 -1.63
N ASP A 4 -12.72 -26.30 -2.57
CA ASP A 4 -12.66 -27.74 -2.84
C ASP A 4 -11.31 -28.10 -3.47
N CYS A 5 -10.34 -28.42 -2.62
CA CYS A 5 -8.98 -28.82 -3.00
C CYS A 5 -8.92 -30.26 -3.57
N THR A 6 -9.84 -30.62 -4.47
CA THR A 6 -9.80 -31.93 -5.14
C THR A 6 -8.62 -32.02 -6.11
N PRO A 7 -8.00 -33.19 -6.32
CA PRO A 7 -6.91 -33.34 -7.29
C PRO A 7 -7.29 -32.89 -8.70
N THR A 8 -8.53 -33.16 -9.11
CA THR A 8 -9.09 -32.72 -10.39
C THR A 8 -9.16 -31.20 -10.50
N TYR A 9 -9.62 -30.52 -9.44
CA TYR A 9 -9.63 -29.06 -9.41
C TYR A 9 -8.20 -28.49 -9.46
N ILE A 10 -7.28 -29.06 -8.68
CA ILE A 10 -5.86 -28.67 -8.65
C ILE A 10 -5.24 -28.74 -10.05
N ARG A 11 -5.49 -29.84 -10.76
CA ARG A 11 -4.99 -30.02 -12.12
C ARG A 11 -5.52 -28.95 -13.08
N ARG A 12 -6.84 -28.70 -13.09
CA ARG A 12 -7.46 -27.69 -13.97
C ARG A 12 -6.90 -26.29 -13.72
N ILE A 13 -6.71 -25.91 -12.46
CA ILE A 13 -6.13 -24.60 -12.11
C ILE A 13 -4.69 -24.52 -12.60
N LYS A 14 -3.87 -25.54 -12.36
CA LYS A 14 -2.48 -25.56 -12.87
C LYS A 14 -2.44 -25.48 -14.39
N GLU A 15 -3.30 -26.21 -15.11
CA GLU A 15 -3.38 -26.12 -16.57
C GLU A 15 -3.74 -24.72 -17.05
N PHE A 16 -4.72 -24.08 -16.41
CA PHE A 16 -5.18 -22.74 -16.79
C PHE A 16 -4.15 -21.65 -16.50
N PHE A 17 -3.46 -21.70 -15.35
CA PHE A 17 -2.51 -20.69 -14.90
C PHE A 17 -1.05 -21.09 -15.14
N ARG A 18 -0.75 -21.73 -16.27
CA ARG A 18 0.63 -21.99 -16.74
C ARG A 18 1.48 -22.75 -15.71
N GLY A 19 0.89 -23.82 -15.17
CA GLY A 19 1.49 -24.72 -14.17
C GLY A 19 1.39 -24.22 -12.72
N ARG A 20 0.89 -23.00 -12.48
CA ARG A 20 0.86 -22.37 -11.15
C ARG A 20 -0.40 -22.77 -10.38
N TRP A 21 -0.20 -23.12 -9.11
CA TRP A 21 -1.30 -23.33 -8.17
C TRP A 21 -1.60 -22.03 -7.42
N ILE A 22 -2.81 -21.50 -7.59
CA ILE A 22 -3.28 -20.26 -6.97
C ILE A 22 -4.66 -20.47 -6.36
N CYS A 23 -5.00 -19.72 -5.31
CA CYS A 23 -6.34 -19.76 -4.72
C CYS A 23 -7.36 -19.05 -5.62
N GLY A 24 -8.64 -19.30 -5.37
CA GLY A 24 -9.77 -18.73 -6.10
C GLY A 24 -9.75 -17.20 -6.16
N LEU A 25 -9.41 -16.51 -5.06
CA LEU A 25 -9.30 -15.04 -5.06
C LEU A 25 -8.17 -14.52 -5.97
N CYS A 26 -7.01 -15.16 -5.93
CA CYS A 26 -5.91 -14.82 -6.84
C CYS A 26 -6.28 -15.12 -8.29
N SER A 27 -7.07 -16.18 -8.52
CA SER A 27 -7.56 -16.55 -9.86
C SER A 27 -8.43 -15.45 -10.46
N GLU A 28 -9.35 -14.86 -9.68
CA GLU A 28 -10.18 -13.75 -10.13
C GLU A 28 -9.36 -12.47 -10.34
N ALA A 29 -8.39 -12.20 -9.47
CA ALA A 29 -7.50 -11.05 -9.63
C ALA A 29 -6.65 -11.13 -10.92
N VAL A 30 -6.12 -12.31 -11.25
CA VAL A 30 -5.37 -12.53 -12.50
C VAL A 30 -6.28 -12.37 -13.72
N LYS A 31 -7.49 -12.96 -13.70
CA LYS A 31 -8.47 -12.80 -14.79
C LYS A 31 -8.84 -11.34 -15.01
N GLU A 32 -9.04 -10.59 -13.93
CA GLU A 32 -9.32 -9.15 -13.99
C GLU A 32 -8.14 -8.35 -14.55
N GLN A 33 -6.90 -8.71 -14.19
CA GLN A 33 -5.70 -8.08 -14.76
C GLN A 33 -5.62 -8.31 -16.27
N MET A 34 -5.93 -9.52 -16.74
CA MET A 34 -5.96 -9.83 -18.18
C MET A 34 -7.04 -9.05 -18.93
N LYS A 35 -8.20 -8.80 -18.31
CA LYS A 35 -9.24 -7.93 -18.89
C LYS A 35 -8.78 -6.47 -19.00
N ARG A 36 -8.07 -5.96 -17.98
CA ARG A 36 -7.55 -4.59 -17.95
C ARG A 36 -6.37 -4.37 -18.89
N THR A 37 -5.57 -5.41 -19.14
CA THR A 37 -4.40 -5.34 -20.00
C THR A 37 -4.45 -6.49 -21.00
N PRO A 38 -5.23 -6.36 -22.09
CA PRO A 38 -5.44 -7.44 -23.05
C PRO A 38 -4.16 -7.91 -23.75
N ALA A 39 -3.12 -7.07 -23.80
CA ALA A 39 -1.83 -7.39 -24.37
C ALA A 39 -0.96 -8.29 -23.46
N ALA A 40 -1.29 -8.41 -22.17
CA ALA A 40 -0.51 -9.22 -21.24
C ALA A 40 -0.83 -10.70 -21.41
N THR A 41 0.22 -11.52 -21.44
CA THR A 41 0.09 -12.98 -21.43
C THR A 41 -0.38 -13.48 -20.07
N MET A 42 -0.93 -14.70 -20.04
CA MET A 42 -1.33 -15.36 -18.78
C MET A 42 -0.12 -15.49 -17.83
N GLU A 43 1.07 -15.88 -18.34
CA GLU A 43 2.29 -15.92 -17.52
C GLU A 43 2.61 -14.57 -16.88
N GLU A 44 2.65 -13.49 -17.68
CA GLU A 44 2.96 -12.15 -17.18
C GLU A 44 1.95 -11.68 -16.13
N ALA A 45 0.66 -11.93 -16.35
CA ALA A 45 -0.39 -11.59 -15.40
C ALA A 45 -0.20 -12.36 -14.07
N VAL A 46 0.07 -13.66 -14.14
CA VAL A 46 0.33 -14.50 -12.96
C VAL A 46 1.60 -14.08 -12.22
N ASP A 47 2.67 -13.74 -12.94
CA ASP A 47 3.94 -13.32 -12.35
C ASP A 47 3.87 -11.95 -11.70
N SER A 48 3.24 -10.99 -12.37
CA SER A 48 2.96 -9.66 -11.81
C SER A 48 2.14 -9.79 -10.52
N HIS A 49 1.05 -10.57 -10.55
CA HIS A 49 0.22 -10.79 -9.37
C HIS A 49 0.99 -11.50 -8.23
N THR A 50 1.78 -12.51 -8.57
CA THR A 50 2.60 -13.24 -7.58
C THR A 50 3.63 -12.34 -6.91
N SER A 51 4.28 -11.45 -7.68
CA SER A 51 5.21 -10.46 -7.16
C SER A 51 4.52 -9.50 -6.19
N LEU A 52 3.32 -9.02 -6.55
CA LEU A 52 2.49 -8.18 -5.70
C LEU A 52 2.14 -8.89 -4.39
N CYS A 53 1.65 -10.14 -4.44
CA CYS A 53 1.33 -10.92 -3.25
C CYS A 53 2.55 -11.14 -2.36
N LYS A 54 3.72 -11.46 -2.94
CA LYS A 54 4.97 -11.62 -2.18
C LYS A 54 5.36 -10.32 -1.48
N LYS A 55 5.28 -9.18 -2.17
CA LYS A 55 5.54 -7.86 -1.58
C LYS A 55 4.56 -7.57 -0.44
N PHE A 56 3.26 -7.73 -0.69
CA PHE A 56 2.20 -7.51 0.29
C PHE A 56 2.39 -8.36 1.55
N ASN A 57 2.71 -9.65 1.38
CA ASN A 57 2.97 -10.54 2.50
C ASN A 57 4.19 -10.06 3.31
N ARG A 58 5.29 -9.71 2.63
CA ARG A 58 6.53 -9.26 3.30
C ARG A 58 6.44 -7.89 3.96
N THR A 59 5.56 -7.00 3.49
CA THR A 59 5.45 -5.64 4.04
C THR A 59 4.18 -5.45 4.85
N VAL A 60 3.03 -5.54 4.20
CA VAL A 60 1.73 -5.18 4.79
C VAL A 60 1.27 -6.22 5.80
N ARG A 61 1.30 -7.52 5.46
CA ARG A 61 0.85 -8.56 6.40
C ARG A 61 1.81 -8.72 7.57
N LEU A 62 3.12 -8.71 7.32
CA LEU A 62 4.11 -8.87 8.39
C LEU A 62 4.07 -7.68 9.38
N ASN A 63 3.96 -6.44 8.90
CA ASN A 63 3.97 -5.26 9.76
C ASN A 63 2.97 -4.19 9.29
N PRO A 64 1.66 -4.37 9.56
CA PRO A 64 0.62 -3.46 9.09
C PRO A 64 0.80 -2.02 9.56
N LYS A 65 1.22 -1.82 10.82
CA LYS A 65 1.46 -0.49 11.41
C LYS A 65 2.59 0.26 10.72
N LEU A 66 3.72 -0.43 10.46
CA LEU A 66 4.85 0.16 9.74
C LEU A 66 4.48 0.46 8.29
N SER A 67 3.78 -0.47 7.63
CA SER A 67 3.28 -0.24 6.28
C SER A 67 2.37 0.98 6.20
N LEU A 68 1.48 1.19 7.17
CA LEU A 68 0.64 2.38 7.24
C LEU A 68 1.49 3.65 7.42
N ALA A 69 2.43 3.64 8.36
CA ALA A 69 3.31 4.79 8.61
C ALA A 69 4.13 5.18 7.36
N VAL A 70 4.64 4.18 6.61
CA VAL A 70 5.34 4.41 5.33
C VAL A 70 4.39 5.01 4.30
N SER A 71 3.18 4.48 4.13
CA SER A 71 2.19 5.04 3.22
C SER A 71 1.83 6.48 3.57
N MET A 72 1.64 6.80 4.86
CA MET A 72 1.36 8.16 5.32
C MET A 72 2.52 9.12 5.02
N ARG A 73 3.76 8.67 5.23
CA ARG A 73 4.97 9.42 4.87
C ARG A 73 5.03 9.71 3.37
N ASP A 74 4.73 8.72 2.54
CA ASP A 74 4.75 8.88 1.08
C ASP A 74 3.66 9.83 0.58
N ILE A 75 2.47 9.82 1.18
CA ILE A 75 1.39 10.76 0.90
C ILE A 75 1.83 12.20 1.23
N ALA A 76 2.39 12.41 2.43
CA ALA A 76 2.87 13.73 2.86
C ALA A 76 4.02 14.25 1.99
N ARG A 77 4.93 13.36 1.54
CA ARG A 77 6.00 13.72 0.62
C ARG A 77 5.47 14.15 -0.74
N LYS A 78 4.59 13.35 -1.36
CA LYS A 78 3.97 13.67 -2.66
C LYS A 78 3.11 14.93 -2.63
N SER A 79 2.42 15.21 -1.51
CA SER A 79 1.65 16.44 -1.37
C SER A 79 2.54 17.68 -1.21
N SER A 80 3.70 17.54 -0.57
CA SER A 80 4.73 18.59 -0.52
C SER A 80 5.29 18.90 -1.91
N GLU A 81 5.69 17.88 -2.67
CA GLU A 81 6.26 18.02 -4.01
C GLU A 81 5.29 18.71 -4.99
N ARG A 82 4.00 18.36 -4.94
CA ARG A 82 2.99 19.04 -5.77
C ARG A 82 2.88 20.53 -5.48
N ARG A 83 2.90 20.93 -4.19
CA ARG A 83 2.85 22.34 -3.80
C ARG A 83 4.05 23.13 -4.30
N THR A 84 5.22 22.50 -4.44
CA THR A 84 6.42 23.16 -4.97
C THR A 84 6.39 23.34 -6.49
N ILE A 85 5.65 22.50 -7.22
CA ILE A 85 5.55 22.55 -8.69
C ILE A 85 4.54 23.61 -9.14
N ASP A 86 3.43 23.79 -8.41
CA ASP A 86 2.36 24.76 -8.75
C ASP A 86 2.71 26.23 -8.39
N GLY A 87 3.99 26.56 -8.17
CA GLY A 87 4.45 27.94 -7.96
C GLY A 87 3.97 28.61 -6.67
N MET A 88 3.20 27.93 -5.83
CA MET A 88 2.92 28.39 -4.47
C MET A 88 4.20 28.22 -3.65
N PRO A 89 4.77 29.28 -3.04
CA PRO A 89 5.90 29.10 -2.15
C PRO A 89 5.48 28.10 -1.10
N ALA A 90 6.22 27.01 -0.96
CA ALA A 90 5.94 25.96 0.01
C ALA A 90 5.64 26.65 1.34
N SER A 91 4.34 26.74 1.68
CA SER A 91 3.95 27.36 2.93
C SER A 91 4.64 26.50 3.95
N LYS A 92 5.66 27.08 4.59
CA LYS A 92 6.35 26.47 5.73
C LYS A 92 5.26 25.79 6.51
N ILE A 93 5.44 24.50 6.86
CA ILE A 93 4.49 23.81 7.73
C ILE A 93 4.56 24.56 9.07
N VAL A 94 3.87 25.69 9.15
CA VAL A 94 3.56 26.37 10.37
C VAL A 94 2.57 25.42 10.97
N ARG A 95 3.00 24.79 12.07
CA ARG A 95 2.15 24.01 12.97
C ARG A 95 0.79 24.68 12.99
N ALA A 96 -0.22 24.01 12.40
CA ALA A 96 -1.57 24.56 12.40
C ALA A 96 -1.85 24.95 13.86
N MET A 97 -2.13 26.24 14.08
CA MET A 97 -2.46 26.71 15.41
C MET A 97 -3.65 25.86 15.85
N ASN A 98 -3.44 25.04 16.90
CA ASN A 98 -4.48 24.20 17.46
C ASN A 98 -5.77 25.01 17.57
N CYS A 99 -6.91 24.43 17.15
CA CYS A 99 -8.25 24.93 17.52
C CYS A 99 -8.54 24.68 19.01
N GLY A 100 -7.55 24.91 19.88
CA GLY A 100 -7.64 24.75 21.32
C GLY A 100 -7.08 26.01 21.98
N PRO A 101 -7.67 26.47 23.10
CA PRO A 101 -7.23 27.68 23.77
C PRO A 101 -5.77 27.56 24.20
N LYS A 102 -4.98 28.61 23.93
CA LYS A 102 -3.59 28.73 24.42
C LYS A 102 -3.64 28.85 25.94
N LEU A 103 -3.30 27.77 26.65
CA LEU A 103 -2.96 27.85 28.07
C LEU A 103 -1.59 28.52 28.20
N ALA A 104 -1.57 29.77 28.66
CA ALA A 104 -0.35 30.50 28.95
C ALA A 104 0.27 29.95 30.25
N VAL A 105 1.16 28.98 30.14
CA VAL A 105 1.98 28.53 31.27
C VAL A 105 3.19 29.46 31.37
N ALA A 106 3.16 30.35 32.37
CA ALA A 106 4.30 31.18 32.72
C ALA A 106 5.34 30.31 33.45
N ILE A 107 6.36 29.86 32.73
CA ILE A 107 7.54 29.23 33.33
C ILE A 107 8.47 30.37 33.78
N LYS A 108 8.48 30.69 35.08
CA LYS A 108 9.54 31.52 35.67
C LYS A 108 10.83 30.72 35.63
N GLN A 109 11.81 31.18 34.85
CA GLN A 109 13.19 30.73 35.00
C GLN A 109 13.80 31.45 36.20
N SER A 110 14.05 30.71 37.28
CA SER A 110 14.92 31.14 38.37
C SER A 110 16.35 31.18 37.84
N GLN A 111 16.99 32.34 37.83
CA GLN A 111 18.44 32.41 37.67
C GLN A 111 19.10 32.17 39.03
N ILE A 112 20.06 31.25 39.04
CA ILE A 112 20.94 30.97 40.17
C ILE A 112 22.15 31.90 40.03
N GLN A 113 22.50 32.53 41.15
CA GLN A 113 23.59 33.48 41.46
C GLN A 113 23.39 34.95 41.08
#